data_AF-A0A3L6JN21-F1
#
_entry.id   AF-A0A3L6JN21-F1
#
_cell.length_a   1.000
_cell.length_b   1.000
_cell.length_c   1.000
_cell.angle_alpha   90.00
_cell.angle_beta   90.00
_cell.angle_gamma   90.00
#
_symmetry.space_group_name_H-M   'P 1'
#
loop_
_entity.id
_entity.type
_entity.pdbx_description
1 polymer ?
#
loop_
_entity_poly.entity_id
_entity_poly.type
_entity_poly.pdbx_seq_one_letter_code
_entity_poly.pdbx_strand_id
1 'polypeptide(L)'
;MQTIDMIVRETHVGLWYLVVGYYFFLFIFLLFFRWRKTRNPFQLAMALFFLLLAVGRVFYFIADFYADPTSLYGGLPALGITPYFADGTSFLKAGAFFEWSGLAILSATAGFMIFGNRVAEIAFAIPALGIAIVLGLVPLDPVVRIGLSGGAGAIYALFIPLLFWYLAWQSGGLLRRSNFLLGLGFMVLFAGRVVSAGRHYLADAVFGSYTIPGILAPGLIVIGLILIAVGNEWGQAQ
;
A
#
# COMPACT_ATOMS: atom_id res chain seq x y z
N MET A 1 28.35 -12.32 -13.79
CA MET A 1 27.17 -11.43 -13.68
C MET A 1 26.02 -12.09 -12.94
N GLN A 2 25.66 -13.35 -13.25
CA GLN A 2 24.60 -14.12 -12.55
C GLN A 2 24.58 -14.02 -11.01
N THR A 3 25.71 -14.07 -10.31
CA THR A 3 25.75 -14.01 -8.84
C THR A 3 25.33 -12.65 -8.28
N ILE A 4 25.71 -11.54 -8.93
CA ILE A 4 25.39 -10.19 -8.48
C ILE A 4 23.90 -9.90 -8.72
N ASP A 5 23.38 -10.28 -9.89
CA ASP A 5 21.97 -10.11 -10.23
C ASP A 5 21.05 -10.92 -9.30
N MET A 6 21.50 -12.12 -8.92
CA MET A 6 20.79 -12.96 -7.95
C MET A 6 20.78 -12.35 -6.55
N ILE A 7 21.91 -11.85 -6.05
CA ILE A 7 21.99 -11.18 -4.73
C ILE A 7 21.07 -9.96 -4.69
N VAL A 8 21.03 -9.16 -5.76
CA VAL A 8 20.14 -8.00 -5.87
C VAL A 8 18.67 -8.41 -5.82
N ARG A 9 18.28 -9.47 -6.54
CA ARG A 9 16.91 -10.01 -6.48
C ARG A 9 16.54 -10.48 -5.08
N GLU A 10 17.37 -11.29 -4.45
CA GLU A 10 17.09 -11.81 -3.09
C GLU A 10 17.01 -10.67 -2.07
N THR A 11 17.80 -9.61 -2.25
CA THR A 11 17.71 -8.39 -1.43
C THR A 11 16.38 -7.66 -1.65
N HIS A 12 15.94 -7.48 -2.90
CA HIS A 12 14.64 -6.88 -3.20
C HIS A 12 13.49 -7.69 -2.60
N VAL A 13 13.56 -9.02 -2.76
CA VAL A 13 12.59 -9.95 -2.18
C VAL A 13 12.55 -9.82 -0.66
N GLY A 14 13.71 -9.82 0.00
CA GLY A 14 13.83 -9.66 1.46
C GLY A 14 13.22 -8.36 1.98
N LEU A 15 13.43 -7.25 1.27
CA LEU A 15 12.83 -5.95 1.63
C LEU A 15 11.30 -5.97 1.52
N TRP A 16 10.75 -6.63 0.50
CA TRP A 16 9.30 -6.79 0.39
C TRP A 16 8.71 -7.72 1.45
N TYR A 17 9.43 -8.78 1.84
CA TYR A 17 9.05 -9.59 3.00
C TYR A 17 9.00 -8.76 4.29
N LEU A 18 9.96 -7.87 4.47
CA LEU A 18 9.96 -6.95 5.61
C LEU A 18 8.72 -6.04 5.59
N VAL A 19 8.36 -5.48 4.43
CA VAL A 19 7.12 -4.68 4.28
C VAL A 19 5.88 -5.50 4.67
N VAL A 20 5.72 -6.71 4.13
CA VAL A 20 4.58 -7.59 4.44
C VAL A 20 4.55 -7.94 5.94
N GLY A 21 5.70 -8.26 6.51
CA GLY A 21 5.86 -8.52 7.94
C GLY A 21 5.44 -7.33 8.80
N TYR A 22 5.81 -6.10 8.42
CA TYR A 22 5.41 -4.89 9.13
C TYR A 22 3.90 -4.60 9.02
N TYR A 23 3.29 -4.82 7.85
CA TYR A 23 1.82 -4.73 7.73
C TYR A 23 1.13 -5.69 8.69
N PHE A 24 1.58 -6.95 8.73
CA PHE A 24 1.00 -7.96 9.61
C PHE A 24 1.24 -7.64 11.09
N PHE A 25 2.43 -7.14 11.43
CA PHE A 25 2.77 -6.68 12.77
C PHE A 25 1.84 -5.55 13.23
N LEU A 26 1.65 -4.52 12.40
CA LEU A 26 0.74 -3.42 12.72
C LEU A 26 -0.71 -3.89 12.84
N PHE A 27 -1.15 -4.80 11.98
CA PHE A 27 -2.47 -5.44 12.11
C PHE A 27 -2.65 -6.11 13.48
N ILE A 28 -1.74 -7.02 13.87
CA ILE A 28 -1.80 -7.74 15.15
C ILE A 28 -1.77 -6.74 16.30
N PHE A 29 -0.84 -5.79 16.25
CA PHE A 29 -0.66 -4.79 17.28
C PHE A 29 -1.93 -3.96 17.49
N LEU A 30 -2.51 -3.46 16.40
CA LEU A 30 -3.72 -2.65 16.44
C LEU A 30 -4.95 -3.45 16.87
N LEU A 31 -5.11 -4.68 16.39
CA LEU A 31 -6.27 -5.50 16.72
C LEU A 31 -6.23 -5.97 18.18
N PHE A 32 -5.16 -6.65 18.58
CA PHE A 32 -5.10 -7.37 19.86
C PHE A 32 -4.76 -6.48 21.05
N PHE A 33 -3.88 -5.50 20.87
CA PHE A 33 -3.42 -4.68 21.99
C PHE A 33 -4.21 -3.38 22.13
N ARG A 34 -4.67 -2.81 21.01
CA ARG A 34 -5.30 -1.49 21.01
C ARG A 34 -6.82 -1.58 20.90
N TRP A 35 -7.35 -2.10 19.81
CA TRP A 35 -8.79 -2.18 19.59
C TRP A 35 -9.50 -3.00 20.68
N ARG A 36 -8.92 -4.13 21.10
CA ARG A 36 -9.49 -4.94 22.19
C ARG A 36 -9.67 -4.15 23.50
N LYS A 37 -8.81 -3.17 23.78
CA LYS A 37 -8.90 -2.33 25.00
C LYS A 37 -9.84 -1.15 24.82
N THR A 38 -9.69 -0.39 23.73
CA THR A 38 -10.41 0.88 23.53
C THR A 38 -11.78 0.71 22.86
N ARG A 39 -11.99 -0.38 22.14
CA ARG A 39 -13.11 -0.63 21.22
C ARG A 39 -13.35 0.50 20.20
N ASN A 40 -12.33 1.31 19.91
CA ASN A 40 -12.44 2.42 18.98
C ASN A 40 -12.55 1.90 17.53
N PRO A 41 -13.63 2.24 16.78
CA PRO A 41 -13.84 1.75 15.42
C PRO A 41 -12.70 2.14 14.46
N PHE A 42 -12.04 3.28 14.67
CA PHE A 42 -10.89 3.69 13.86
C PHE A 42 -9.71 2.74 13.97
N GLN A 43 -9.45 2.20 15.16
CA GLN A 43 -8.34 1.26 15.36
C GLN A 43 -8.63 -0.08 14.69
N LEU A 44 -9.90 -0.50 14.68
CA LEU A 44 -10.33 -1.68 13.92
C LEU A 44 -10.16 -1.45 12.42
N ALA A 45 -10.63 -0.31 11.90
CA ALA A 45 -10.50 0.04 10.49
C ALA A 45 -9.02 0.08 10.04
N MET A 46 -8.15 0.69 10.85
CA MET A 46 -6.70 0.71 10.62
C MET A 46 -6.10 -0.71 10.66
N ALA A 47 -6.52 -1.57 11.59
CA ALA A 47 -6.06 -2.95 11.65
C ALA A 47 -6.47 -3.72 10.38
N LEU A 48 -7.75 -3.66 10.00
CA LEU A 48 -8.27 -4.32 8.81
C LEU A 48 -7.63 -3.77 7.53
N PHE A 49 -7.37 -2.47 7.46
CA PHE A 49 -6.62 -1.85 6.37
C PHE A 49 -5.24 -2.49 6.21
N PHE A 50 -4.47 -2.64 7.29
CA PHE A 50 -3.15 -3.28 7.22
C PHE A 50 -3.21 -4.76 6.90
N LEU A 51 -4.22 -5.48 7.37
CA LEU A 51 -4.45 -6.87 6.99
C LEU A 51 -4.68 -6.98 5.47
N LEU A 52 -5.55 -6.14 4.92
CA LEU A 52 -5.86 -6.13 3.50
C LEU A 52 -4.66 -5.70 2.66
N LEU A 53 -3.84 -4.75 3.12
CA LEU A 53 -2.55 -4.43 2.48
C LEU A 53 -1.58 -5.61 2.53
N ALA A 54 -1.47 -6.33 3.65
CA ALA A 54 -0.59 -7.50 3.76
C ALA A 54 -1.01 -8.59 2.76
N VAL A 55 -2.30 -8.94 2.74
CA VAL A 55 -2.85 -9.96 1.82
C VAL A 55 -2.68 -9.52 0.37
N GLY A 56 -3.06 -8.28 0.04
CA GLY A 56 -2.88 -7.73 -1.29
C GLY A 56 -1.43 -7.75 -1.75
N ARG A 57 -0.49 -7.40 -0.85
CA ARG A 57 0.93 -7.38 -1.16
C ARG A 57 1.52 -8.78 -1.36
N VAL A 58 1.01 -9.80 -0.68
CA VAL A 58 1.40 -11.20 -0.96
C VAL A 58 1.04 -11.58 -2.40
N PHE A 59 -0.14 -11.21 -2.88
CA PHE A 59 -0.53 -11.47 -4.27
C PHE A 59 0.33 -10.70 -5.28
N TYR A 60 0.60 -9.41 -5.03
CA TYR A 60 1.51 -8.64 -5.88
C TYR A 60 2.93 -9.21 -5.87
N PHE A 61 3.40 -9.67 -4.71
CA PHE A 61 4.72 -10.29 -4.57
C PHE A 61 4.84 -11.57 -5.41
N ILE A 62 3.81 -12.44 -5.39
CA ILE A 62 3.78 -13.64 -6.24
C ILE A 62 3.81 -13.24 -7.72
N ALA A 63 2.98 -12.27 -8.13
CA ALA A 63 2.96 -11.79 -9.51
C ALA A 63 4.32 -11.19 -9.94
N ASP A 64 4.88 -10.30 -9.13
CA ASP A 64 6.10 -9.53 -9.42
C ASP A 64 7.36 -10.41 -9.45
N PHE A 65 7.47 -11.44 -8.61
CA PHE A 65 8.73 -12.21 -8.48
C PHE A 65 8.68 -13.63 -9.04
N TYR A 66 7.49 -14.20 -9.20
CA TYR A 66 7.31 -15.59 -9.63
C TYR A 66 6.58 -15.73 -10.97
N ALA A 67 5.90 -14.68 -11.46
CA ALA A 67 5.20 -14.68 -12.73
C ALA A 67 5.74 -13.66 -13.75
N ASP A 68 6.43 -12.60 -13.31
CA ASP A 68 6.98 -11.56 -14.19
C ASP A 68 8.37 -11.93 -14.75
N PRO A 69 8.53 -12.09 -16.08
CA PRO A 69 9.81 -12.37 -16.73
C PRO A 69 10.83 -11.21 -16.65
N THR A 70 10.38 -10.00 -16.31
CA THR A 70 11.22 -8.79 -16.21
C THR A 70 11.67 -8.48 -14.79
N SER A 71 11.43 -9.39 -13.85
CA SER A 71 11.76 -9.23 -12.43
C SER A 71 13.26 -9.21 -12.08
N LEU A 72 14.14 -9.58 -13.03
CA LEU A 72 15.61 -9.58 -12.90
C LEU A 72 16.27 -8.51 -13.79
N TYR A 73 17.44 -8.03 -13.35
CA TYR A 73 18.31 -7.23 -14.20
C TYR A 73 18.69 -8.02 -15.46
N GLY A 74 18.41 -7.46 -16.64
CA GLY A 74 18.60 -8.14 -17.94
C GLY A 74 17.45 -9.07 -18.38
N GLY A 75 16.44 -9.31 -17.54
CA GLY A 75 15.31 -10.19 -17.83
C GLY A 75 15.62 -11.69 -17.69
N LEU A 76 14.68 -12.45 -17.14
CA LEU A 76 14.77 -13.91 -16.97
C LEU A 76 15.06 -14.65 -18.30
N PRO A 77 14.46 -14.27 -19.46
CA PRO A 77 14.74 -14.93 -20.74
C PRO A 77 16.18 -14.77 -21.22
N ALA A 78 16.84 -13.64 -20.94
CA ALA A 78 18.24 -13.42 -21.31
C ALA A 78 19.21 -14.31 -20.50
N LEU A 79 18.75 -14.80 -19.34
CA LEU A 79 19.47 -15.71 -18.48
C LEU A 79 19.07 -17.19 -18.72
N GLY A 80 18.18 -17.47 -19.67
CA GLY A 80 17.67 -18.81 -19.95
C GLY A 80 16.75 -19.37 -18.85
N ILE A 81 16.24 -18.51 -17.96
CA ILE A 81 15.38 -18.89 -16.84
C ILE A 81 13.93 -18.53 -17.21
N THR A 82 13.00 -19.46 -16.99
CA THR A 82 11.57 -19.18 -17.13
C THR A 82 10.95 -18.86 -15.78
N PRO A 83 9.98 -17.92 -15.70
CA PRO A 83 9.20 -17.72 -14.48
C PRO A 83 8.53 -19.02 -14.02
N TYR A 84 8.25 -19.12 -12.72
CA TYR A 84 7.58 -20.31 -12.16
C TYR A 84 6.12 -20.40 -12.61
N PHE A 85 5.45 -19.26 -12.76
CA PHE A 85 4.09 -19.17 -13.28
C PHE A 85 4.08 -18.59 -14.70
N ALA A 86 3.21 -19.12 -15.56
CA ALA A 86 3.08 -18.65 -16.94
C ALA A 86 2.37 -17.29 -17.06
N ASP A 87 1.48 -16.95 -16.11
CA ASP A 87 0.75 -15.68 -16.09
C ASP A 87 0.51 -15.21 -14.64
N GLY A 88 0.76 -13.92 -14.40
CA GLY A 88 0.56 -13.24 -13.11
C GLY A 88 -0.77 -12.51 -13.01
N THR A 89 -1.58 -12.45 -14.08
CA THR A 89 -2.74 -11.56 -14.20
C THR A 89 -3.77 -11.77 -13.08
N SER A 90 -4.08 -13.03 -12.75
CA SER A 90 -5.03 -13.37 -11.67
C SER A 90 -4.54 -12.91 -10.29
N PHE A 91 -3.23 -13.06 -10.03
CA PHE A 91 -2.63 -12.58 -8.78
C PHE A 91 -2.65 -11.05 -8.71
N LEU A 92 -2.35 -10.35 -9.80
CA LEU A 92 -2.46 -8.89 -9.85
C LEU A 92 -3.90 -8.41 -9.60
N LYS A 93 -4.91 -9.14 -10.11
CA LYS A 93 -6.33 -8.81 -9.90
C LYS A 93 -6.73 -8.98 -8.44
N ALA A 94 -6.34 -10.10 -7.83
CA ALA A 94 -6.57 -10.35 -6.41
C ALA A 94 -5.86 -9.30 -5.54
N GLY A 95 -4.60 -9.01 -5.83
CA GLY A 95 -3.82 -7.97 -5.14
C GLY A 95 -4.50 -6.62 -5.19
N ALA A 96 -4.94 -6.19 -6.38
CA ALA A 96 -5.68 -4.94 -6.55
C ALA A 96 -6.98 -4.93 -5.73
N PHE A 97 -7.78 -5.99 -5.80
CA PHE A 97 -9.01 -6.10 -5.05
C PHE A 97 -8.80 -5.88 -3.54
N PHE A 98 -7.82 -6.57 -2.94
CA PHE A 98 -7.55 -6.44 -1.51
C PHE A 98 -7.02 -5.05 -1.13
N GLU A 99 -6.07 -4.49 -1.89
CA GLU A 99 -5.53 -3.16 -1.61
C GLU A 99 -6.60 -2.06 -1.71
N TRP A 100 -7.46 -2.12 -2.73
CA TRP A 100 -8.55 -1.16 -2.92
C TRP A 100 -9.68 -1.35 -1.89
N SER A 101 -9.95 -2.58 -1.47
CA SER A 101 -10.86 -2.85 -0.34
C SER A 101 -10.32 -2.25 0.96
N GLY A 102 -9.00 -2.30 1.18
CA GLY A 102 -8.34 -1.61 2.29
C GLY A 102 -8.60 -0.10 2.25
N LEU A 103 -8.36 0.52 1.09
CA LEU A 103 -8.63 1.95 0.89
C LEU A 103 -10.10 2.30 1.13
N ALA A 104 -11.04 1.43 0.74
CA ALA A 104 -12.46 1.61 1.01
C ALA A 104 -12.76 1.66 2.51
N ILE A 105 -12.21 0.73 3.31
CA ILE A 105 -12.42 0.72 4.77
C ILE A 105 -11.85 1.99 5.42
N LEU A 106 -10.64 2.39 5.02
CA LEU A 106 -9.98 3.55 5.60
C LEU A 106 -10.69 4.86 5.23
N SER A 107 -11.07 5.02 3.96
CA SER A 107 -11.82 6.19 3.49
C SER A 107 -13.24 6.27 4.07
N ALA A 108 -13.93 5.14 4.25
CA ALA A 108 -15.24 5.09 4.92
C ALA A 108 -15.14 5.64 6.34
N THR A 109 -14.16 5.14 7.10
CA THR A 109 -13.93 5.51 8.50
C THR A 109 -13.56 6.99 8.61
N ALA A 110 -12.71 7.46 7.71
CA ALA A 110 -12.33 8.86 7.63
C ALA A 110 -13.53 9.78 7.32
N GLY A 111 -14.40 9.36 6.39
CA GLY A 111 -15.65 10.05 6.07
C GLY A 111 -16.59 10.15 7.27
N PHE A 112 -16.76 9.05 8.01
CA PHE A 112 -17.56 9.04 9.24
C PHE A 112 -16.98 9.99 10.31
N MET A 113 -15.66 10.00 10.51
CA MET A 113 -15.02 10.83 11.52
C MET A 113 -15.15 12.33 11.27
N ILE A 114 -15.19 12.76 10.01
CA ILE A 114 -15.26 14.19 9.65
C ILE A 114 -16.68 14.71 9.67
N PHE A 115 -17.59 13.95 9.07
CA PHE A 115 -18.96 14.44 8.84
C PHE A 115 -19.96 13.90 9.87
N GLY A 116 -19.59 12.89 10.66
CA GLY A 116 -20.45 12.28 11.67
C GLY A 116 -21.70 11.61 11.11
N ASN A 117 -21.82 11.47 9.79
CA ASN A 117 -23.01 10.96 9.10
C ASN A 117 -22.67 9.70 8.30
N ARG A 118 -23.52 8.69 8.42
CA ARG A 118 -23.49 7.43 7.67
C ARG A 118 -23.51 7.62 6.15
N VAL A 119 -24.16 8.68 5.65
CA VAL A 119 -24.16 8.98 4.22
C VAL A 119 -22.75 9.31 3.72
N ALA A 120 -21.97 10.07 4.50
CA ALA A 120 -20.60 10.39 4.15
C ALA A 120 -19.72 9.13 4.16
N GLU A 121 -19.82 8.31 5.20
CA GLU A 121 -19.14 7.01 5.28
C GLU A 121 -19.33 6.18 4.00
N ILE A 122 -20.59 6.03 3.56
CA ILE A 122 -20.95 5.28 2.35
C ILE A 122 -20.40 5.97 1.09
N ALA A 123 -20.52 7.30 0.99
CA ALA A 123 -20.07 8.05 -0.17
C ALA A 123 -18.54 7.96 -0.40
N PHE A 124 -17.74 7.88 0.68
CA PHE A 124 -16.29 7.68 0.57
C PHE A 124 -15.89 6.22 0.31
N ALA A 125 -16.67 5.26 0.82
CA ALA A 125 -16.42 3.83 0.66
C ALA A 125 -16.74 3.31 -0.74
N ILE A 126 -17.91 3.69 -1.29
CA ILE A 126 -18.45 3.12 -2.53
C ILE A 126 -17.49 3.28 -3.72
N PRO A 127 -16.88 4.45 -3.99
CA PRO A 127 -15.99 4.59 -5.13
C PRO A 127 -14.78 3.66 -5.04
N ALA A 128 -14.13 3.57 -3.88
CA ALA A 128 -12.99 2.68 -3.67
C ALA A 128 -13.38 1.19 -3.80
N LEU A 129 -14.52 0.79 -3.25
CA LEU A 129 -15.02 -0.58 -3.35
C LEU A 129 -15.44 -0.93 -4.79
N GLY A 130 -16.05 0.02 -5.50
CA GLY A 130 -16.38 -0.12 -6.92
C GLY A 130 -15.13 -0.35 -7.75
N ILE A 131 -14.07 0.42 -7.50
CA ILE A 131 -12.76 0.22 -8.15
C ILE A 131 -12.17 -1.15 -7.78
N ALA A 132 -12.27 -1.59 -6.52
CA ALA A 132 -11.81 -2.91 -6.11
C ALA A 132 -12.50 -4.03 -6.92
N ILE A 133 -13.82 -3.98 -7.04
CA ILE A 133 -14.63 -4.95 -7.78
C ILE A 133 -14.27 -4.92 -9.27
N VAL A 134 -14.19 -3.72 -9.85
CA VAL A 134 -13.86 -3.54 -11.27
C VAL A 134 -12.45 -4.08 -11.58
N LEU A 135 -11.44 -3.74 -10.79
CA LEU A 135 -10.07 -4.22 -10.99
C LEU A 135 -9.91 -5.72 -10.68
N GLY A 136 -10.70 -6.26 -9.75
CA GLY A 136 -10.61 -7.66 -9.33
C GLY A 136 -11.34 -8.63 -10.26
N LEU A 137 -12.52 -8.26 -10.76
CA LEU A 137 -13.43 -9.17 -11.43
C LEU A 137 -13.60 -8.87 -12.92
N VAL A 138 -13.49 -7.61 -13.34
CA VAL A 138 -13.71 -7.24 -14.74
C VAL A 138 -12.43 -7.46 -15.54
N PRO A 139 -12.48 -8.18 -16.68
CA PRO A 139 -11.37 -8.23 -17.61
C PRO A 139 -11.23 -6.86 -18.29
N LEU A 140 -10.29 -6.06 -17.80
CA LEU A 140 -9.97 -4.76 -18.37
C LEU A 140 -8.76 -4.86 -19.30
N ASP A 141 -8.80 -4.06 -20.37
CA ASP A 141 -7.63 -3.78 -21.19
C ASP A 141 -6.50 -3.17 -20.33
N PRO A 142 -5.21 -3.49 -20.58
CA PRO A 142 -4.10 -2.99 -19.77
C PRO A 142 -4.06 -1.46 -19.64
N VAL A 143 -4.40 -0.73 -20.71
CA VAL A 143 -4.39 0.74 -20.70
C VAL A 143 -5.46 1.27 -19.75
N VAL A 144 -6.67 0.72 -19.81
CA VAL A 144 -7.78 1.09 -18.93
C VAL A 144 -7.46 0.72 -17.48
N ARG A 145 -6.83 -0.44 -17.25
CA ARG A 145 -6.43 -0.88 -15.92
C ARG A 145 -5.39 0.04 -15.29
N ILE A 146 -4.37 0.44 -16.05
CA ILE A 146 -3.34 1.37 -15.59
C ILE A 146 -3.94 2.76 -15.38
N GLY A 147 -4.78 3.24 -16.29
CA GLY A 147 -5.46 4.53 -16.18
C GLY A 147 -6.37 4.60 -14.94
N LEU A 148 -7.19 3.57 -14.71
CA LEU A 148 -8.09 3.49 -13.56
C LEU A 148 -7.31 3.37 -12.25
N SER A 149 -6.40 2.40 -12.16
CA SER A 149 -5.67 2.16 -10.91
C SER A 149 -4.65 3.26 -10.60
N GLY A 150 -3.98 3.83 -11.61
CA GLY A 150 -3.05 4.94 -11.47
C GLY A 150 -3.74 6.28 -11.21
N GLY A 151 -4.77 6.62 -11.99
CA GLY A 151 -5.49 7.88 -11.84
C GLY A 151 -6.26 7.95 -10.52
N ALA A 152 -7.10 6.96 -10.24
CA ALA A 152 -7.81 6.92 -8.95
C ALA A 152 -6.82 6.70 -7.80
N GLY A 153 -5.76 5.91 -8.00
CA GLY A 153 -4.72 5.68 -7.01
C GLY A 153 -4.03 6.98 -6.58
N ALA A 154 -3.71 7.86 -7.53
CA ALA A 154 -3.12 9.18 -7.24
C ALA A 154 -4.08 10.06 -6.42
N ILE A 155 -5.38 10.05 -6.75
CA ILE A 155 -6.39 10.79 -5.99
C ILE A 155 -6.44 10.28 -4.54
N TYR A 156 -6.55 8.97 -4.32
CA TYR A 156 -6.60 8.39 -2.98
C TYR A 156 -5.29 8.55 -2.20
N ALA A 157 -4.15 8.48 -2.89
CA ALA A 157 -2.83 8.67 -2.31
C ALA A 157 -2.62 10.07 -1.73
N LEU A 158 -3.29 11.08 -2.29
CA LEU A 158 -3.27 12.45 -1.76
C LEU A 158 -4.41 12.70 -0.79
N PHE A 159 -5.59 12.16 -1.08
CA PHE A 159 -6.78 12.37 -0.27
C PHE A 159 -6.58 11.91 1.18
N ILE A 160 -6.05 10.70 1.40
CA ILE A 160 -5.88 10.14 2.75
C ILE A 160 -4.90 10.97 3.60
N PRO A 161 -3.67 11.30 3.15
CA PRO A 161 -2.79 12.19 3.90
C PRO A 161 -3.36 13.56 4.21
N LEU A 162 -3.97 14.21 3.19
CA LEU A 162 -4.57 15.53 3.35
C LEU A 162 -5.70 15.51 4.38
N LEU A 163 -6.46 14.42 4.42
CA LEU A 163 -7.51 14.22 5.41
C LEU A 163 -6.95 14.19 6.84
N PHE A 164 -5.89 13.41 7.08
CA PHE A 164 -5.24 13.38 8.40
C PHE A 164 -4.64 14.74 8.77
N TRP A 165 -4.08 15.48 7.82
CA TRP A 165 -3.61 16.85 8.07
C TRP A 165 -4.72 17.84 8.34
N TYR A 166 -5.89 17.69 7.71
CA TYR A 166 -7.07 18.45 8.06
C TYR A 166 -7.51 18.17 9.50
N LEU A 167 -7.56 16.90 9.92
CA LEU A 167 -7.85 16.54 11.32
C LEU A 167 -6.77 17.08 12.27
N ALA A 168 -5.51 17.10 11.86
CA ALA A 168 -4.42 17.72 12.63
C ALA A 168 -4.60 19.24 12.77
N TRP A 169 -5.10 19.90 11.73
CA TRP A 169 -5.38 21.34 11.77
C TRP A 169 -6.51 21.67 12.76
N GLN A 170 -7.54 20.84 12.81
CA GLN A 170 -8.69 21.04 13.69
C GLN A 170 -8.47 20.59 15.14
N SER A 171 -7.51 19.70 15.38
CA SER A 171 -7.22 19.17 16.72
C SER A 171 -6.15 19.98 17.46
N GLY A 172 -6.18 19.89 18.79
CA GLY A 172 -5.20 20.50 19.69
C GLY A 172 -4.27 19.47 20.35
N GLY A 173 -3.15 19.95 20.91
CA GLY A 173 -2.28 19.15 21.78
C GLY A 173 -1.64 17.92 21.11
N LEU A 174 -1.70 16.76 21.77
CA LEU A 174 -1.10 15.51 21.31
C LEU A 174 -1.83 14.91 20.11
N LEU A 175 -3.15 15.10 20.01
CA LEU A 175 -3.97 14.67 18.86
C LEU A 175 -3.52 15.36 17.56
N ARG A 176 -3.12 16.63 17.62
CA ARG A 176 -2.56 17.35 16.47
C ARG A 176 -1.29 16.70 15.95
N ARG A 177 -0.36 16.36 16.86
CA ARG A 177 0.92 15.72 16.50
C ARG A 177 0.69 14.30 15.96
N SER A 178 -0.22 13.56 16.57
CA SER A 178 -0.63 12.22 16.13
C SER A 178 -1.17 12.24 14.70
N ASN A 179 -2.19 13.05 14.43
CA ASN A 179 -2.80 13.17 13.11
C ASN A 179 -1.81 13.69 12.06
N PHE A 180 -0.92 14.61 12.44
CA PHE A 180 0.12 15.09 11.53
C PHE A 180 1.08 13.98 11.09
N LEU A 181 1.56 13.16 12.05
CA LEU A 181 2.42 12.02 11.75
C LEU A 181 1.70 10.91 10.98
N LEU A 182 0.43 10.66 11.26
CA LEU A 182 -0.38 9.72 10.48
C LEU A 182 -0.46 10.18 9.01
N GLY A 183 -0.78 11.46 8.78
CA GLY A 183 -0.81 12.03 7.43
C GLY A 183 0.53 11.92 6.70
N LEU A 184 1.63 12.29 7.37
CA LEU A 184 2.98 12.16 6.83
C LEU A 184 3.33 10.70 6.52
N GLY A 185 3.03 9.78 7.44
CA GLY A 185 3.32 8.36 7.28
C GLY A 185 2.55 7.74 6.12
N PHE A 186 1.26 8.08 5.95
CA PHE A 186 0.47 7.67 4.79
C PHE A 186 1.02 8.25 3.49
N MET A 187 1.44 9.52 3.48
CA MET A 187 2.01 10.14 2.29
C MET A 187 3.29 9.44 1.86
N VAL A 188 4.18 9.15 2.81
CA VAL A 188 5.44 8.43 2.53
C VAL A 188 5.16 6.99 2.08
N LEU A 189 4.20 6.30 2.71
CA LEU A 189 3.77 4.96 2.31
C LEU A 189 3.24 4.95 0.87
N PHE A 190 2.36 5.88 0.51
CA PHE A 190 1.82 5.97 -0.84
C PHE A 190 2.88 6.40 -1.86
N ALA A 191 3.80 7.29 -1.50
CA ALA A 191 4.93 7.62 -2.35
C ALA A 191 5.76 6.37 -2.69
N GLY A 192 6.07 5.52 -1.71
CA GLY A 192 6.75 4.25 -1.95
C GLY A 192 5.97 3.31 -2.88
N ARG A 193 4.63 3.28 -2.79
CA ARG A 193 3.78 2.51 -3.70
C ARG A 193 3.77 3.08 -5.13
N VAL A 194 3.75 4.40 -5.28
CA VAL A 194 3.86 5.06 -6.59
C VAL A 194 5.21 4.76 -7.23
N VAL A 195 6.31 4.82 -6.47
CA VAL A 195 7.65 4.42 -6.94
C VAL A 195 7.66 2.96 -7.36
N SER A 196 7.03 2.06 -6.60
CA SER A 196 6.90 0.64 -6.96
C SER A 196 6.14 0.43 -8.27
N ALA A 197 5.02 1.13 -8.46
CA ALA A 197 4.19 1.01 -9.66
C ALA A 197 4.91 1.59 -10.89
N GLY A 198 5.63 2.70 -10.70
CA GLY A 198 6.44 3.34 -11.74
C GLY A 198 7.83 2.73 -11.94
N ARG A 199 8.16 1.58 -11.32
CA ARG A 199 9.55 1.06 -11.27
C ARG A 199 10.21 0.94 -12.63
N HIS A 200 9.48 0.47 -13.65
CA HIS A 200 9.99 0.29 -15.01
C HIS A 200 10.30 1.64 -15.67
N TYR A 201 9.33 2.55 -15.60
CA TYR A 201 9.50 3.91 -16.13
C TYR A 201 10.63 4.68 -15.41
N LEU A 202 10.71 4.59 -14.08
CA LEU A 202 11.74 5.27 -13.29
C LEU A 202 13.14 4.67 -13.52
N ALA A 203 13.22 3.35 -13.71
CA ALA A 203 14.48 2.69 -14.06
C ALA A 203 15.02 3.23 -15.39
N ASP A 204 14.16 3.37 -16.40
CA ASP A 204 14.58 3.80 -17.74
C ASP A 204 14.79 5.32 -17.84
N ALA A 205 13.93 6.12 -17.22
CA ALA A 205 13.92 7.58 -17.42
C ALA A 205 14.79 8.37 -16.44
N VAL A 206 15.07 7.83 -15.23
CA VAL A 206 15.71 8.60 -14.15
C VAL A 206 16.96 7.93 -13.61
N PHE A 207 16.87 6.63 -13.29
CA PHE A 207 17.92 5.97 -12.49
C PHE A 207 18.90 5.13 -13.31
N GLY A 208 18.57 4.80 -14.57
CA GLY A 208 19.35 3.90 -15.41
C GLY A 208 19.49 2.47 -14.87
N SER A 209 18.72 2.11 -13.83
CA SER A 209 18.79 0.81 -13.15
C SER A 209 17.51 0.48 -12.42
N TYR A 210 17.12 -0.80 -12.46
CA TYR A 210 16.00 -1.38 -11.73
C TYR A 210 16.24 -1.51 -10.22
N THR A 211 17.50 -1.51 -9.79
CA THR A 211 17.88 -1.74 -8.38
C THR A 211 17.49 -0.58 -7.47
N ILE A 212 17.66 0.65 -7.94
CA ILE A 212 17.37 1.86 -7.16
C ILE A 212 15.88 1.96 -6.83
N PRO A 213 14.94 1.94 -7.80
CA PRO A 213 13.51 1.95 -7.50
C PRO A 213 13.06 0.69 -6.74
N GLY A 214 13.71 -0.46 -6.96
CA GLY A 214 13.45 -1.72 -6.27
C GLY A 214 13.72 -1.70 -4.77
N ILE A 215 14.73 -0.94 -4.32
CA ILE A 215 15.06 -0.74 -2.90
C ILE A 215 14.32 0.47 -2.32
N LEU A 216 14.22 1.56 -3.08
CA LEU A 216 13.60 2.80 -2.65
C LEU A 216 12.12 2.62 -2.29
N ALA A 217 11.38 1.87 -3.12
CA ALA A 217 9.96 1.62 -2.88
C ALA A 217 9.66 0.96 -1.53
N PRO A 218 10.20 -0.24 -1.21
CA PRO A 218 9.95 -0.87 0.09
C PRO A 218 10.56 -0.06 1.24
N GLY A 219 11.72 0.59 1.04
CA GLY A 219 12.32 1.47 2.06
C GLY A 219 11.39 2.62 2.48
N LEU A 220 10.81 3.32 1.51
CA LEU A 220 9.82 4.38 1.77
C LEU A 220 8.58 3.83 2.49
N ILE A 221 8.08 2.67 2.06
CA ILE A 221 6.91 2.05 2.71
C ILE A 221 7.21 1.78 4.20
N VAL A 222 8.39 1.23 4.52
CA VAL A 222 8.78 0.95 5.91
C VAL A 222 8.89 2.22 6.74
N ILE A 223 9.50 3.28 6.20
CA ILE A 223 9.56 4.59 6.86
C ILE A 223 8.14 5.10 7.13
N GLY A 224 7.24 5.00 6.14
CA GLY A 224 5.84 5.36 6.29
C GLY A 224 5.14 4.57 7.40
N LEU A 225 5.40 3.26 7.50
CA LEU A 225 4.83 2.39 8.53
C LEU A 225 5.31 2.74 9.94
N ILE A 226 6.60 3.08 10.10
CA ILE A 226 7.15 3.55 11.37
C ILE A 226 6.47 4.86 11.79
N LEU A 227 6.32 5.81 10.86
CA LEU A 227 5.64 7.08 11.13
C LEU A 227 4.17 6.86 11.54
N ILE A 228 3.46 5.95 10.87
CA ILE A 228 2.08 5.60 11.23
C ILE A 228 2.03 4.97 12.63
N ALA A 229 2.96 4.07 12.96
CA ALA A 229 3.04 3.46 14.28
C ALA A 229 3.24 4.50 15.39
N VAL A 230 4.21 5.39 15.21
CA VAL A 230 4.51 6.49 16.16
C VAL A 230 3.35 7.46 16.28
N GLY A 231 2.75 7.86 15.15
CA GLY A 231 1.58 8.74 15.13
C GLY A 231 0.44 8.13 15.94
N ASN A 232 0.22 6.82 15.81
CA ASN A 232 -0.83 6.14 16.56
C ASN A 232 -0.54 6.00 18.06
N GLU A 233 0.73 5.88 18.48
CA GLU A 233 1.10 5.91 19.92
C GLU A 233 0.72 7.27 20.55
N TRP A 234 1.06 8.38 19.90
CA TRP A 234 0.79 9.72 20.45
C TRP A 234 -0.68 10.07 20.54
N GLY A 235 -1.53 9.46 19.72
CA GLY A 235 -2.98 9.64 19.79
C GLY A 235 -3.62 9.03 21.03
N GLN A 236 -2.88 8.24 21.81
CA GLN A 236 -3.39 7.48 22.97
C GLN A 236 -2.78 7.88 24.31
N ALA A 237 -1.86 8.85 24.36
CA ALA A 237 -1.29 9.33 25.63
C ALA A 237 -2.26 10.25 26.42
N GLN A 238 -3.56 10.00 26.30
CA GLN A 238 -4.67 10.64 27.01
C GLN A 238 -5.56 9.56 27.63
#